data_AF-A0A2E8PW37-F1
#
_entry.id   AF-A0A2E8PW37-F1
#
_cell.length_a   1.000
_cell.length_b   1.000
_cell.length_c   1.000
_cell.angle_alpha   90.00
_cell.angle_beta   90.00
_cell.angle_gamma   90.00
#
_symmetry.space_group_name_H-M   'P 1'
#
loop_
_entity.id
_entity.type
_entity.pdbx_description
1 polymer ?
#
loop_
_entity_poly.entity_id
_entity_poly.type
_entity_poly.pdbx_seq_one_letter_code
_entity_poly.pdbx_strand_id
1 'polypeptide(L)'
;MAFEEIINKMKSAGRFNPRPTFTSGDLDQWEKDHSIKLSPAFREILTAGTYEIANFYFHPLKEIPEHPGYSVFAKWNDDEFGFKSDGSDDGVFVLLKGEPPYRKFESFEAWFRSVVELTARTNNPE
;
A
#
# COMPACT_ATOMS: atom_id res chain seq x y z
N MET A 1 -16.14 4.14 8.58
CA MET A 1 -14.90 4.32 9.36
C MET A 1 -14.04 5.32 8.63
N ALA A 2 -13.65 6.40 9.30
CA ALA A 2 -12.68 7.34 8.78
C ALA A 2 -11.30 6.66 8.71
N PHE A 3 -10.49 7.01 7.72
CA PHE A 3 -9.15 6.46 7.54
C PHE A 3 -8.27 6.62 8.79
N GLU A 4 -8.43 7.74 9.50
CA GLU A 4 -7.79 8.03 10.79
C GLU A 4 -8.15 7.00 11.88
N GLU A 5 -9.39 6.49 11.91
CA GLU A 5 -9.80 5.46 12.88
C GLU A 5 -9.07 4.14 12.64
N ILE A 6 -8.77 3.82 11.38
CA ILE A 6 -8.05 2.60 11.00
C ILE A 6 -6.60 2.69 11.46
N ILE A 7 -5.96 3.85 11.24
CA ILE A 7 -4.62 4.15 11.74
C ILE A 7 -4.56 4.04 13.26
N ASN A 8 -5.51 4.65 13.96
CA ASN A 8 -5.57 4.62 15.42
C ASN A 8 -5.80 3.20 15.97
N LYS A 9 -6.65 2.40 15.33
CA LYS A 9 -6.84 0.99 15.71
C LYS A 9 -5.56 0.17 15.57
N MET A 10 -4.80 0.35 14.49
CA MET A 10 -3.54 -0.37 14.30
C MET A 10 -2.46 0.06 15.28
N LYS A 11 -2.36 1.36 15.60
CA LYS A 11 -1.45 1.87 16.63
C LYS A 11 -1.76 1.22 17.99
N SER A 12 -3.03 1.18 18.38
CA SER A 12 -3.47 0.57 19.64
C SER A 12 -3.29 -0.95 19.71
N ALA A 13 -3.24 -1.63 18.56
CA ALA A 13 -3.06 -3.08 18.49
C ALA A 13 -1.59 -3.54 18.73
N GLY A 14 -0.65 -2.61 18.93
CA GLY A 14 0.78 -2.95 19.14
C GLY A 14 1.50 -3.48 17.90
N ARG A 15 0.86 -3.40 16.73
CA ARG A 15 1.36 -3.89 15.42
C ARG A 15 1.94 -2.77 14.56
N PHE A 16 2.39 -1.71 15.22
CA PHE A 16 2.88 -0.50 14.60
C PHE A 16 4.33 -0.30 15.00
N ASN A 17 5.22 -0.37 14.02
CA ASN A 17 6.59 0.05 14.19
C ASN A 17 6.71 1.51 13.74
N PRO A 18 7.04 2.46 14.63
CA PRO A 18 7.13 3.89 14.32
C PRO A 18 8.34 4.24 13.46
N ARG A 19 8.89 3.28 12.71
CA ARG A 19 9.91 3.49 11.69
C ARG A 19 9.20 3.74 10.36
N PRO A 20 9.11 5.00 9.90
CA PRO A 20 8.52 5.32 8.61
C PRO A 20 9.28 4.60 7.49
N THR A 21 8.53 4.10 6.51
CA THR A 21 9.13 3.47 5.32
C THR A 21 9.67 4.55 4.38
N PHE A 22 9.05 5.74 4.39
CA PHE A 22 9.44 6.88 3.57
C PHE A 22 9.39 8.16 4.38
N THR A 23 10.26 9.10 4.06
CA THR A 23 10.10 10.50 4.50
C THR A 23 9.15 11.23 3.56
N SER A 24 8.56 12.34 4.01
CA SER A 24 7.73 13.19 3.13
C SER A 24 8.49 13.66 1.89
N GLY A 25 9.81 13.87 2.01
CA GLY A 25 10.65 14.28 0.88
C GLY A 25 10.86 13.19 -0.17
N ASP A 26 10.97 11.92 0.24
CA ASP A 26 11.07 10.80 -0.69
C ASP A 26 9.79 10.67 -1.53
N LEU A 27 8.63 10.88 -0.89
CA LEU A 27 7.34 10.86 -1.56
C LEU A 27 7.18 12.05 -2.51
N ASP A 28 7.59 13.26 -2.10
CA ASP A 28 7.57 14.45 -2.96
C ASP A 28 8.47 14.29 -4.20
N GLN A 29 9.63 13.65 -4.04
CA GLN A 29 10.53 13.37 -5.16
C GLN A 29 9.93 12.33 -6.10
N TRP A 30 9.35 11.26 -5.56
CA TRP A 30 8.68 10.24 -6.36
C TRP A 30 7.49 10.80 -7.16
N GLU A 31 6.65 11.63 -6.52
CA GLU A 31 5.52 12.30 -7.19
C GLU A 31 5.98 13.19 -8.34
N LYS A 32 7.11 13.90 -8.17
CA LYS A 32 7.72 14.72 -9.23
C LYS A 32 8.27 13.86 -10.37
N ASP A 33 9.00 12.81 -10.04
CA ASP A 33 9.66 11.95 -11.03
C ASP A 33 8.65 11.22 -11.92
N HIS A 34 7.47 10.89 -11.38
CA HIS A 34 6.43 10.14 -12.08
C HIS A 34 5.25 11.02 -12.54
N SER A 35 5.24 12.32 -12.20
CA SER A 35 4.12 13.23 -12.46
C SER A 35 2.77 12.71 -11.92
N ILE A 36 2.81 11.95 -10.82
CA ILE A 36 1.65 11.37 -10.14
C ILE A 36 1.51 12.05 -8.78
N LYS A 37 0.27 12.27 -8.33
CA LYS A 37 0.01 12.66 -6.93
C LYS A 37 -0.45 11.45 -6.15
N LEU A 38 0.28 11.14 -5.09
CA LEU A 38 -0.13 10.13 -4.13
C LEU A 38 -1.30 10.68 -3.30
N SER A 39 -2.24 9.81 -2.93
CA SER A 39 -3.34 10.24 -2.08
C SER A 39 -2.82 10.69 -0.71
N PRO A 40 -3.44 11.68 -0.04
CA PRO A 40 -3.04 12.11 1.29
C PRO A 40 -2.98 10.93 2.29
N ALA A 41 -3.95 10.03 2.18
CA ALA A 41 -4.02 8.78 2.93
C ALA A 41 -2.78 7.88 2.72
N PHE A 42 -2.33 7.73 1.48
CA PHE A 42 -1.13 6.95 1.16
C PHE A 42 0.13 7.55 1.80
N ARG A 43 0.28 8.87 1.68
CA ARG A 43 1.40 9.60 2.26
C ARG A 43 1.43 9.46 3.77
N GLU A 44 0.27 9.57 4.41
CA GLU A 44 0.16 9.43 5.87
C GLU A 44 0.58 8.03 6.34
N ILE A 45 0.17 6.96 5.65
CA ILE A 45 0.57 5.60 6.02
C ILE A 45 2.06 5.36 5.84
N LEU A 46 2.61 5.76 4.68
CA LEU A 46 4.02 5.53 4.36
C LEU A 46 4.98 6.31 5.27
N THR A 47 4.53 7.46 5.78
CA THR A 47 5.27 8.32 6.71
C THR A 47 4.94 8.09 8.18
N ALA A 48 3.85 7.38 8.51
CA ALA A 48 3.52 7.06 9.89
C ALA A 48 4.43 5.97 10.46
N GLY A 49 4.65 4.89 9.71
CA GLY A 49 5.41 3.74 10.22
C GLY A 49 5.31 2.50 9.33
N THR A 50 6.00 1.44 9.74
CA THR A 50 5.85 0.10 9.17
C THR A 50 4.83 -0.67 10.00
N TYR A 51 3.78 -1.16 9.34
CA TYR A 51 2.77 -1.97 10.00
C TYR A 51 3.15 -3.44 9.88
N GLU A 52 3.27 -4.12 11.02
CA GLU A 52 3.48 -5.57 11.03
C GLU A 52 2.12 -6.26 10.93
N ILE A 53 1.66 -6.34 9.69
CA ILE A 53 0.45 -7.03 9.27
C ILE A 53 0.93 -8.37 8.70
N ALA A 54 0.33 -9.50 9.09
CA ALA A 54 0.84 -10.85 8.80
C ALA A 54 1.35 -11.05 7.35
N ASN A 55 2.67 -11.20 7.18
CA ASN A 55 3.37 -11.32 5.88
C ASN A 55 3.14 -10.16 4.89
N PHE A 56 2.67 -9.02 5.37
CA PHE A 56 2.44 -7.81 4.61
C PHE A 56 3.58 -6.83 4.87
N TYR A 57 4.19 -6.34 3.80
CA TYR A 57 5.31 -5.41 3.87
C TYR A 57 5.16 -4.34 2.80
N PHE A 58 5.45 -3.09 3.17
CA PHE A 58 5.65 -2.03 2.20
C PHE A 58 7.03 -2.18 1.55
N HIS A 59 7.07 -2.04 0.24
CA HIS A 59 8.31 -1.99 -0.52
C HIS A 59 8.65 -0.54 -0.89
N PRO A 60 9.94 -0.23 -1.11
CA PRO A 60 10.33 0.96 -1.84
C PRO A 60 9.53 1.04 -3.15
N LEU A 61 8.91 2.19 -3.43
CA LEU A 61 8.17 2.42 -4.66
C LEU A 61 9.14 2.25 -5.83
N LYS A 62 8.97 1.17 -6.59
CA LYS A 62 9.81 0.85 -7.73
C LYS A 62 9.01 0.15 -8.80
N GLU A 63 9.37 0.41 -10.04
CA GLU A 63 9.01 -0.47 -11.14
C GLU A 63 9.85 -1.74 -11.06
N ILE A 64 9.21 -2.89 -11.24
CA ILE A 64 9.93 -4.16 -11.31
C ILE A 64 9.77 -4.77 -12.70
N PRO A 65 10.80 -5.45 -13.23
CA PRO A 65 10.74 -6.07 -14.56
C PRO A 65 9.56 -7.03 -14.74
N GLU A 66 9.12 -7.67 -13.66
CA GLU A 66 7.98 -8.59 -13.63
C GLU A 66 6.63 -7.91 -13.91
N HIS A 67 6.52 -6.60 -13.67
CA HIS A 67 5.29 -5.82 -13.82
C HIS A 67 5.57 -4.50 -14.56
N PRO A 68 5.87 -4.55 -15.88
CA PRO A 68 6.17 -3.35 -16.65
C PRO A 68 4.96 -2.40 -16.67
N GLY A 69 5.22 -1.12 -16.41
CA GLY A 69 4.18 -0.07 -16.34
C GLY A 69 3.47 0.00 -14.99
N TYR A 70 3.91 -0.76 -13.99
CA TYR A 70 3.40 -0.69 -12.62
C TYR A 70 4.51 -0.39 -11.62
N SER A 71 4.20 0.53 -10.71
CA SER A 71 5.03 0.86 -9.55
C SER A 71 4.51 0.10 -8.34
N VAL A 72 5.27 -0.90 -7.90
CA VAL A 72 4.92 -1.75 -6.75
C VAL A 72 5.33 -1.04 -5.47
N PHE A 73 4.43 -1.04 -4.48
CA PHE A 73 4.63 -0.36 -3.20
C PHE A 73 4.36 -1.25 -1.98
N ALA A 74 3.70 -2.39 -2.16
CA ALA A 74 3.45 -3.33 -1.08
C ALA A 74 3.40 -4.77 -1.61
N LYS A 75 3.58 -5.72 -0.68
CA LYS A 75 3.48 -7.15 -0.95
C LYS A 75 2.79 -7.83 0.23
N TRP A 76 1.96 -8.82 -0.07
CA TRP A 76 1.35 -9.71 0.90
C TRP A 76 1.41 -11.16 0.42
N ASN A 77 2.22 -11.98 1.08
CA ASN A 77 2.54 -13.33 0.60
C ASN A 77 3.09 -13.27 -0.85
N ASP A 78 2.40 -13.88 -1.81
CA ASP A 78 2.75 -13.86 -3.24
C ASP A 78 2.12 -12.69 -4.01
N ASP A 79 1.15 -12.00 -3.41
CA ASP A 79 0.43 -10.89 -4.03
C ASP A 79 1.25 -9.60 -3.92
N GLU A 80 1.49 -8.94 -5.05
CA GLU A 80 2.13 -7.63 -5.12
C GLU A 80 1.10 -6.55 -5.42
N PHE A 81 1.27 -5.38 -4.82
CA PHE A 81 0.33 -4.26 -4.98
C PHE A 81 1.04 -3.07 -5.58
N GLY A 82 0.46 -2.53 -6.64
CA GLY A 82 1.04 -1.43 -7.39
C GLY A 82 0.02 -0.48 -7.97
N PHE A 83 0.52 0.69 -8.38
CA PHE A 83 -0.21 1.65 -9.19
C PHE A 83 0.32 1.59 -10.61
N LYS A 84 -0.42 2.11 -11.59
CA LYS A 84 0.17 2.35 -12.90
C LYS A 84 1.20 3.47 -12.79
N SER A 85 2.39 3.22 -13.33
CA SER A 85 3.49 4.19 -13.30
C SER A 85 3.24 5.42 -14.19
N ASP A 86 2.29 5.34 -15.11
CA ASP A 86 1.92 6.42 -16.03
C ASP A 86 0.85 7.38 -15.45
N GLY A 87 0.32 7.09 -14.26
CA GLY A 87 -0.71 7.90 -13.62
C GLY A 87 -2.06 7.91 -14.34
N SER A 88 -2.28 7.02 -15.32
CA SER A 88 -3.54 6.91 -16.04
C SER A 88 -4.68 6.35 -15.19
N ASP A 89 -4.35 5.80 -14.01
CA ASP A 89 -5.30 5.17 -13.11
C ASP A 89 -4.84 5.32 -11.65
N ASP A 90 -5.71 5.89 -10.82
CA ASP A 90 -5.48 6.10 -9.38
C ASP A 90 -5.77 4.85 -8.53
N GLY A 91 -6.19 3.75 -9.17
CA GLY A 91 -6.51 2.50 -8.53
C GLY A 91 -5.28 1.69 -8.11
N VAL A 92 -5.47 0.83 -7.11
CA VAL A 92 -4.47 -0.17 -6.70
C VAL A 92 -4.73 -1.47 -7.44
N PHE A 93 -3.72 -1.99 -8.09
CA PHE A 93 -3.76 -3.27 -8.79
C PHE A 93 -3.11 -4.35 -7.93
N VAL A 94 -3.71 -5.54 -7.95
CA VAL A 94 -3.11 -6.74 -7.40
C VAL A 94 -2.44 -7.51 -8.54
N LEU A 95 -1.17 -7.79 -8.33
CA LEU A 95 -0.21 -8.24 -9.32
C LEU A 95 0.35 -9.59 -8.85
N LEU A 96 0.43 -10.55 -9.78
CA LEU A 96 1.05 -11.85 -9.57
C LEU A 96 2.12 -12.05 -10.62
N LYS A 97 3.30 -12.49 -10.21
CA LYS A 97 4.46 -12.63 -11.11
C LYS A 97 4.10 -13.42 -12.37
N GLY A 98 4.25 -12.78 -13.54
CA GLY A 98 4.01 -13.40 -14.85
C GLY A 98 2.54 -13.42 -15.29
N GLU A 99 1.62 -12.93 -14.47
CA GLU A 99 0.19 -12.88 -14.74
C GLU A 99 -0.30 -11.43 -14.93
N PRO A 100 -1.38 -11.21 -15.69
CA PRO A 100 -2.04 -9.91 -15.74
C PRO A 100 -2.66 -9.55 -14.38
N PRO A 101 -2.89 -8.25 -14.10
CA PRO A 101 -3.58 -7.83 -12.88
C PRO A 101 -4.96 -8.49 -12.79
N TYR A 102 -5.19 -9.27 -11.73
CA TYR A 102 -6.43 -10.06 -11.58
C TYR A 102 -7.45 -9.36 -10.67
N ARG A 103 -7.03 -8.29 -9.99
CA ARG A 103 -7.92 -7.46 -9.16
C ARG A 103 -7.47 -6.01 -9.19
N LYS A 104 -8.46 -5.11 -9.20
CA LYS A 104 -8.28 -3.66 -9.06
C LYS A 104 -9.14 -3.15 -7.91
N PHE A 105 -8.59 -2.24 -7.12
CA PHE A 105 -9.31 -1.42 -6.16
C PHE A 105 -9.45 -0.01 -6.71
N GLU A 106 -10.60 0.62 -6.47
CA GLU A 106 -10.91 1.96 -6.99
C GLU A 106 -9.99 3.05 -6.45
N SER A 107 -9.39 2.83 -5.28
CA SER A 107 -8.45 3.76 -4.66
C SER A 107 -7.55 3.04 -3.65
N PHE A 108 -6.48 3.72 -3.25
CA PHE A 108 -5.63 3.28 -2.16
C PHE A 108 -6.41 3.05 -0.84
N GLU A 109 -7.36 3.93 -0.52
CA GLU A 109 -8.16 3.78 0.70
C GLU A 109 -9.04 2.52 0.67
N ALA A 110 -9.64 2.23 -0.50
CA ALA A 110 -10.46 1.04 -0.69
C ALA A 110 -9.62 -0.25 -0.53
N TRP A 111 -8.43 -0.25 -1.13
CA TRP A 111 -7.46 -1.33 -0.94
C TRP A 111 -7.06 -1.49 0.53
N PHE A 112 -6.66 -0.40 1.18
CA PHE A 112 -6.12 -0.46 2.54
C PHE A 112 -7.18 -0.93 3.55
N ARG A 113 -8.42 -0.49 3.41
CA ARG A 113 -9.56 -1.01 4.19
C ARG A 113 -9.68 -2.51 4.03
N SER A 114 -9.65 -3.02 2.79
CA SER A 114 -9.73 -4.45 2.52
C SER A 114 -8.57 -5.22 3.18
N VAL A 115 -7.35 -4.69 3.14
CA VAL A 115 -6.18 -5.34 3.78
C VAL A 115 -6.35 -5.40 5.29
N VAL A 116 -6.75 -4.29 5.93
CA VAL A 116 -6.95 -4.25 7.38
C VAL A 116 -8.10 -5.16 7.82
N GLU A 117 -9.23 -5.17 7.10
CA GLU A 117 -10.37 -6.06 7.39
C GLU A 117 -9.99 -7.54 7.28
N LEU A 118 -9.27 -7.92 6.21
CA LEU A 118 -8.81 -9.29 6.03
C LEU A 118 -7.85 -9.68 7.16
N THR A 119 -6.91 -8.81 7.52
CA THR A 119 -5.97 -9.07 8.61
C THR A 119 -6.66 -9.21 9.96
N ALA A 120 -7.68 -8.39 10.23
CA ALA A 120 -8.47 -8.49 11.45
C ALA A 120 -9.18 -9.85 11.55
N ARG A 121 -9.72 -10.35 10.43
CA ARG A 121 -10.36 -11.68 10.35
C ARG A 121 -9.37 -12.83 10.53
N THR A 122 -8.17 -12.74 9.95
CA THR A 122 -7.15 -13.79 10.10
C THR A 122 -6.65 -13.95 11.54
N ASN A 123 -6.77 -12.92 12.38
CA ASN A 123 -6.31 -12.92 13.77
C ASN A 123 -7.40 -13.17 14.81
N ASN A 124 -8.67 -13.08 14.42
CA ASN A 124 -9.81 -13.55 15.19
C ASN A 124 -10.54 -14.60 14.34
N PRO A 125 -10.08 -15.86 14.35
CA PRO A 125 -10.94 -16.94 13.90
C PRO A 125 -12.11 -16.99 14.88
N GLU A 126 -13.33 -16.84 14.39
CA GLU A 126 -14.48 -17.36 15.12
C GLU A 126 -14.34 -18.87 15.32
#